data_AF-A0A9X6AFU7-F1
#
_entry.id   AF-A0A9X6AFU7-F1
#
_cell.length_a   1.000
_cell.length_b   1.000
_cell.length_c   1.000
_cell.angle_alpha   90.00
_cell.angle_beta   90.00
_cell.angle_gamma   90.00
#
_symmetry.space_group_name_H-M   'P 1'
#
loop_
_entity.id
_entity.type
_entity.pdbx_description
1 polymer ?
#
loop_
_entity_poly.entity_id
_entity_poly.type
_entity_poly.pdbx_seq_one_letter_code
_entity_poly.pdbx_strand_id
1 'polypeptide(L)'
;TGGLGAHHDEEDFGDPFELPNERAYCETCAAIAAIQWSWRMALLTGEARYSDLIERTLYNGFLAGVSLDGESWLYVNPLQVRDGHTDPGGDQSARRTRWFRCACCPPNVMRLLAGLEHYLSSTDAGGQGLQIHQYVTGHYRADLAGTPVTVSAETDYPWHGAVSLTVEETPRERPWTLSLRIPQWCHEYRVRCGDRTYDQTDAPVADGWLRLERTWAPGDRVVLELGLEPRLTAADPRVDAVRGCVAIERGPLVYCLEQVDHPGGGLDDVVIDTAHPLAVKHRPDLLGGVTTVVATGRRRAVPDTGWWPYR
;
A
#
# COMPACT_ATOMS: atom_id res chain seq x y z
N THR A 1 -1.78 -1.38 8.05
CA THR A 1 -2.35 -1.78 6.74
C THR A 1 -3.17 -0.69 6.04
N GLY A 2 -3.44 0.46 6.66
CA GLY A 2 -4.38 1.46 6.10
C GLY A 2 -5.85 1.12 6.38
N GLY A 3 -6.14 0.02 7.09
CA GLY A 3 -7.47 -0.26 7.61
C GLY A 3 -7.89 0.74 8.69
N LEU A 4 -9.19 0.97 8.79
CA LEU A 4 -9.82 1.90 9.73
C LEU A 4 -10.91 1.17 10.53
N GLY A 5 -11.08 1.58 11.79
CA GLY A 5 -12.01 0.97 12.73
C GLY A 5 -11.30 0.07 13.73
N ALA A 6 -11.42 0.39 15.02
CA ALA A 6 -10.70 -0.29 16.11
C ALA A 6 -11.60 -1.21 16.94
N HIS A 7 -12.92 -0.97 16.94
CA HIS A 7 -13.87 -1.74 17.74
C HIS A 7 -14.89 -2.49 16.87
N HIS A 8 -15.28 -3.66 17.35
CA HIS A 8 -16.31 -4.48 16.71
C HIS A 8 -17.75 -4.10 17.10
N ASP A 9 -17.93 -3.42 18.24
CA ASP A 9 -19.26 -3.22 18.82
C ASP A 9 -20.10 -2.22 18.01
N GLU A 10 -19.47 -1.16 17.49
CA GLU A 10 -20.12 -0.10 16.72
C GLU A 10 -19.49 0.16 15.33
N GLU A 11 -18.51 -0.64 14.92
CA GLU A 11 -17.79 -0.49 13.64
C GLU A 11 -17.10 0.89 13.52
N ASP A 12 -16.50 1.38 14.61
CA ASP A 12 -16.11 2.77 14.80
C ASP A 12 -14.62 2.98 15.11
N PHE A 13 -14.24 4.26 15.20
CA PHE A 13 -12.90 4.67 15.60
C PHE A 13 -12.71 4.51 17.11
N GLY A 14 -11.57 3.96 17.50
CA GLY A 14 -11.13 4.01 18.89
C GLY A 14 -10.52 5.36 19.28
N ASP A 15 -10.03 5.42 20.51
CA ASP A 15 -9.30 6.58 21.03
C ASP A 15 -8.00 6.83 20.23
N PRO A 16 -7.41 8.05 20.33
CA PRO A 16 -6.09 8.30 19.76
C PRO A 16 -5.07 7.24 20.22
N PHE A 17 -4.39 6.62 19.24
CA PHE A 17 -3.40 5.55 19.42
C PHE A 17 -3.96 4.18 19.84
N GLU A 18 -5.29 4.02 19.92
CA GLU A 18 -5.92 2.72 20.14
C GLU A 18 -5.98 1.91 18.84
N LEU A 19 -4.98 1.05 18.62
CA LEU A 19 -4.85 0.24 17.40
C LEU A 19 -4.57 -1.24 17.76
N PRO A 20 -5.55 -1.98 18.33
CA PRO A 20 -5.36 -3.38 18.68
C PRO A 20 -5.28 -4.27 17.44
N ASN A 21 -4.24 -5.11 17.31
CA ASN A 21 -4.08 -5.96 16.13
C ASN A 21 -5.13 -7.08 16.01
N GLU A 22 -5.40 -7.79 17.11
CA GLU A 22 -6.32 -8.94 17.12
C GLU A 22 -7.80 -8.52 17.03
N ARG A 23 -8.15 -7.41 17.68
CA ARG A 23 -9.52 -6.87 17.71
C ARG A 23 -9.76 -5.74 16.71
N ALA A 24 -8.82 -5.52 15.79
CA ALA A 24 -8.97 -4.53 14.74
C ALA A 24 -10.20 -4.86 13.89
N TYR A 25 -11.13 -3.90 13.76
CA TYR A 25 -12.26 -4.04 12.87
C TYR A 25 -11.80 -3.94 11.41
N CYS A 26 -11.13 -2.84 11.08
CA CYS A 26 -10.50 -2.64 9.77
C CYS A 26 -11.40 -3.05 8.61
N GLU A 27 -12.63 -2.53 8.57
CA GLU A 27 -13.63 -2.96 7.60
C GLU A 27 -13.15 -2.74 6.16
N THR A 28 -13.42 -3.69 5.26
CA THR A 28 -13.16 -3.50 3.82
C THR A 28 -13.90 -2.27 3.27
N CYS A 29 -15.14 -1.97 3.70
CA CYS A 29 -15.82 -0.74 3.28
C CYS A 29 -15.16 0.52 3.82
N ALA A 30 -14.62 0.49 5.04
CA ALA A 30 -13.90 1.62 5.62
C ALA A 30 -12.59 1.89 4.86
N ALA A 31 -11.88 0.85 4.41
CA ALA A 31 -10.72 1.00 3.52
C ALA A 31 -11.11 1.67 2.18
N ILE A 32 -12.24 1.27 1.58
CA ILE A 32 -12.76 1.90 0.35
C ILE A 32 -13.11 3.39 0.59
N ALA A 33 -13.76 3.69 1.72
CA ALA A 33 -14.08 5.07 2.11
C ALA A 33 -12.80 5.90 2.32
N ALA A 34 -11.76 5.33 2.91
CA ALA A 34 -10.46 5.98 3.11
C ALA A 34 -9.79 6.34 1.77
N ILE A 35 -9.85 5.44 0.78
CA ILE A 35 -9.35 5.70 -0.58
C ILE A 35 -10.13 6.85 -1.22
N GLN A 36 -11.46 6.83 -1.11
CA GLN A 36 -12.33 7.87 -1.67
C GLN A 36 -12.11 9.24 -1.02
N TRP A 37 -11.92 9.28 0.30
CA TRP A 37 -11.61 10.50 1.03
C TRP A 37 -10.23 11.03 0.66
N SER A 38 -9.21 10.16 0.69
CA SER A 38 -7.84 10.53 0.34
C SER A 38 -7.74 11.06 -1.10
N TRP A 39 -8.51 10.51 -2.04
CA TRP A 39 -8.57 11.04 -3.40
C TRP A 39 -9.07 12.48 -3.46
N ARG A 40 -10.17 12.78 -2.76
CA ARG A 40 -10.71 14.14 -2.69
C ARG A 40 -9.72 15.10 -2.04
N MET A 41 -9.02 14.64 -1.00
CA MET A 41 -7.98 15.44 -0.34
C MET A 41 -6.77 15.67 -1.25
N ALA A 42 -6.34 14.68 -2.02
CA ALA A 42 -5.27 14.82 -3.01
C ALA A 42 -5.61 15.87 -4.06
N LEU A 43 -6.83 15.82 -4.62
CA LEU A 43 -7.30 16.81 -5.60
C LEU A 43 -7.47 18.21 -5.01
N LEU A 44 -7.96 18.31 -3.77
CA LEU A 44 -8.21 19.58 -3.10
C LEU A 44 -6.91 20.30 -2.71
N THR A 45 -5.93 19.55 -2.22
CA THR A 45 -4.72 20.12 -1.60
C THR A 45 -3.49 20.04 -2.49
N GLY A 46 -3.46 19.12 -3.46
CA GLY A 46 -2.28 18.78 -4.24
C GLY A 46 -1.19 18.04 -3.44
N GLU A 47 -1.41 17.68 -2.18
CA GLU A 47 -0.39 17.04 -1.34
C GLU A 47 -0.27 15.53 -1.62
N ALA A 48 0.96 15.05 -1.89
CA ALA A 48 1.20 13.65 -2.24
C ALA A 48 0.88 12.66 -1.10
N ARG A 49 0.92 13.10 0.16
CA ARG A 49 0.65 12.23 1.33
C ARG A 49 -0.71 11.53 1.26
N TYR A 50 -1.70 12.14 0.64
CA TYR A 50 -3.01 11.51 0.46
C TYR A 50 -2.96 10.40 -0.60
N SER A 51 -2.07 10.53 -1.59
CA SER A 51 -1.81 9.49 -2.58
C SER A 51 -1.03 8.32 -1.97
N ASP A 52 -0.15 8.59 -1.00
CA ASP A 52 0.50 7.56 -0.19
C ASP A 52 -0.52 6.78 0.66
N LEU A 53 -1.52 7.46 1.21
CA LEU A 53 -2.62 6.81 1.94
C LEU A 53 -3.47 5.93 1.02
N ILE A 54 -3.79 6.39 -0.20
CA ILE A 54 -4.45 5.56 -1.21
C ILE A 54 -3.62 4.31 -1.48
N GLU A 55 -2.33 4.45 -1.78
CA GLU A 55 -1.44 3.33 -2.08
C GLU A 55 -1.39 2.33 -0.93
N ARG A 56 -1.15 2.80 0.30
CA ARG A 56 -1.07 1.94 1.49
C ARG A 56 -2.38 1.19 1.71
N THR A 57 -3.51 1.85 1.53
CA THR A 57 -4.82 1.25 1.80
C THR A 57 -5.18 0.27 0.69
N LEU A 58 -4.98 0.66 -0.57
CA LEU A 58 -5.27 -0.15 -1.74
C LEU A 58 -4.49 -1.47 -1.71
N TYR A 59 -3.16 -1.41 -1.59
CA TYR A 59 -2.31 -2.60 -1.64
C TYR A 59 -2.40 -3.51 -0.40
N ASN A 60 -2.97 -3.03 0.70
CA ASN A 60 -3.00 -3.78 1.96
C ASN A 60 -4.44 -3.94 2.46
N GLY A 61 -4.98 -2.98 3.24
CA GLY A 61 -6.27 -3.12 3.90
C GLY A 61 -7.46 -3.38 2.96
N PHE A 62 -7.43 -2.88 1.73
CA PHE A 62 -8.45 -3.14 0.72
C PHE A 62 -8.27 -4.51 0.05
N LEU A 63 -7.09 -4.80 -0.53
CA LEU A 63 -6.87 -6.07 -1.23
C LEU A 63 -6.87 -7.29 -0.28
N ALA A 64 -6.59 -7.11 1.02
CA ALA A 64 -6.84 -8.14 2.02
C ALA A 64 -8.32 -8.58 2.05
N GLY A 65 -9.24 -7.66 1.76
CA GLY A 65 -10.69 -7.85 1.76
C GLY A 65 -11.24 -8.83 0.72
N VAL A 66 -10.44 -9.26 -0.26
CA VAL A 66 -10.88 -10.12 -1.38
C VAL A 66 -9.84 -11.21 -1.66
N SER A 67 -10.28 -12.43 -1.97
CA SER A 67 -9.37 -13.53 -2.34
C SER A 67 -8.77 -13.31 -3.72
N LEU A 68 -7.62 -13.95 -3.97
CA LEU A 68 -6.92 -13.86 -5.25
C LEU A 68 -7.75 -14.37 -6.44
N ASP A 69 -8.66 -15.32 -6.20
CA ASP A 69 -9.62 -15.82 -7.20
C ASP A 69 -10.89 -14.96 -7.32
N GLY A 70 -11.06 -13.96 -6.45
CA GLY A 70 -12.23 -13.08 -6.40
C GLY A 70 -13.53 -13.73 -5.91
N GLU A 71 -13.49 -14.94 -5.35
CA GLU A 71 -14.69 -15.71 -4.96
C GLU A 71 -15.07 -15.59 -3.47
N SER A 72 -14.23 -14.97 -2.65
CA SER A 72 -14.46 -14.86 -1.21
C SER A 72 -13.93 -13.55 -0.65
N TRP A 73 -14.51 -13.10 0.45
CA TRP A 73 -14.33 -11.75 0.97
C TRP A 73 -14.11 -11.76 2.49
N LEU A 74 -13.39 -10.76 2.99
CA LEU A 74 -13.38 -10.38 4.40
C LEU A 74 -14.24 -9.12 4.58
N TYR A 75 -15.05 -9.13 5.63
CA TYR A 75 -15.69 -7.92 6.13
C TYR A 75 -14.71 -7.19 7.05
N VAL A 76 -14.20 -7.90 8.05
CA VAL A 76 -13.20 -7.48 9.04
C VAL A 76 -11.80 -7.92 8.60
N ASN A 77 -10.79 -7.06 8.72
CA ASN A 77 -9.42 -7.37 8.31
C ASN A 77 -8.44 -7.25 9.51
N PRO A 78 -8.40 -8.26 10.41
CA PRO A 78 -7.53 -8.20 11.59
C PRO A 78 -6.04 -8.26 11.22
N LEU A 79 -5.19 -7.72 12.10
CA LEU A 79 -3.73 -7.73 11.92
C LEU A 79 -3.04 -8.86 12.71
N GLN A 80 -3.80 -9.62 13.50
CA GLN A 80 -3.33 -10.79 14.23
C GLN A 80 -4.47 -11.81 14.34
N VAL A 81 -4.19 -13.07 14.01
CA VAL A 81 -5.07 -14.21 14.30
C VAL A 81 -4.25 -15.23 15.07
N ARG A 82 -4.59 -15.44 16.34
CA ARG A 82 -3.81 -16.28 17.27
C ARG A 82 -4.12 -17.77 17.09
N ASP A 83 -3.20 -18.61 17.55
CA ASP A 83 -3.48 -20.03 17.75
C ASP A 83 -4.63 -20.18 18.75
N GLY A 84 -5.63 -20.99 18.38
CA GLY A 84 -6.83 -21.18 19.19
C GLY A 84 -7.84 -20.02 19.13
N HIS A 85 -7.69 -19.07 18.19
CA HIS A 85 -8.71 -18.05 17.94
C HIS A 85 -10.09 -18.69 17.71
N THR A 86 -11.07 -18.26 18.50
CA THR A 86 -12.47 -18.66 18.34
C THR A 86 -13.09 -17.75 17.28
N ASP A 87 -13.19 -18.29 16.07
CA ASP A 87 -13.83 -17.58 14.94
C ASP A 87 -15.33 -17.40 15.23
N PRO A 88 -15.83 -16.14 15.32
CA PRO A 88 -17.26 -15.90 15.52
C PRO A 88 -18.10 -16.32 14.31
N GLY A 89 -17.48 -16.49 13.14
CA GLY A 89 -18.14 -16.83 11.89
C GLY A 89 -18.92 -15.66 11.29
N GLY A 90 -19.51 -15.92 10.11
CA GLY A 90 -20.33 -14.94 9.39
C GLY A 90 -19.56 -13.65 9.05
N ASP A 91 -20.21 -12.52 9.27
CA ASP A 91 -19.71 -11.19 8.91
C ASP A 91 -18.53 -10.72 9.78
N GLN A 92 -18.22 -11.44 10.86
CA GLN A 92 -17.14 -11.08 11.80
C GLN A 92 -15.96 -12.06 11.74
N SER A 93 -15.97 -12.98 10.77
CA SER A 93 -14.93 -13.98 10.64
C SER A 93 -13.59 -13.38 10.24
N ALA A 94 -12.51 -13.91 10.84
CA ALA A 94 -11.14 -13.63 10.43
C ALA A 94 -10.72 -14.41 9.16
N ARG A 95 -11.62 -15.22 8.59
CA ARG A 95 -11.41 -15.97 7.34
C ARG A 95 -12.36 -15.46 6.26
N ARG A 96 -11.90 -15.49 5.02
CA ARG A 96 -12.75 -15.11 3.89
C ARG A 96 -13.95 -16.04 3.76
N THR A 97 -15.12 -15.47 3.52
CA THR A 97 -16.36 -16.20 3.28
C THR A 97 -16.90 -15.88 1.88
N ARG A 98 -17.72 -16.77 1.31
CA ARG A 98 -18.34 -16.53 -0.02
C ARG A 98 -19.43 -15.46 0.00
N TRP A 99 -19.97 -15.10 1.16
CA TRP A 99 -20.97 -14.04 1.28
C TRP A 99 -21.21 -13.69 2.74
N PHE A 100 -21.96 -12.61 2.95
CA PHE A 100 -22.31 -12.07 4.25
C PHE A 100 -23.81 -11.94 4.40
N ARG A 101 -24.30 -11.88 5.64
CA ARG A 101 -25.66 -11.41 5.91
C ARG A 101 -25.75 -9.91 5.57
N CYS A 102 -24.79 -9.10 6.02
CA CYS A 102 -24.59 -7.72 5.61
C CYS A 102 -23.60 -7.66 4.43
N ALA A 103 -24.11 -7.76 3.21
CA ALA A 103 -23.28 -7.84 2.00
C ALA A 103 -22.90 -6.47 1.42
N CYS A 104 -22.46 -5.53 2.27
CA CYS A 104 -21.90 -4.26 1.81
C CYS A 104 -20.56 -4.48 1.09
N CYS A 105 -19.67 -5.30 1.65
CA CYS A 105 -18.29 -5.45 1.19
C CYS A 105 -18.16 -5.95 -0.26
N PRO A 106 -18.78 -7.06 -0.71
CA PRO A 106 -18.55 -7.60 -2.04
C PRO A 106 -18.88 -6.62 -3.20
N PRO A 107 -20.09 -6.03 -3.30
CA PRO A 107 -20.38 -5.06 -4.35
C PRO A 107 -19.56 -3.77 -4.21
N ASN A 108 -19.14 -3.41 -2.99
CA ASN A 108 -18.30 -2.24 -2.74
C ASN A 108 -16.87 -2.45 -3.28
N VAL A 109 -16.31 -3.66 -3.11
CA VAL A 109 -15.05 -4.06 -3.74
C VAL A 109 -15.16 -4.03 -5.27
N MET A 110 -16.23 -4.63 -5.83
CA MET A 110 -16.45 -4.66 -7.28
C MET A 110 -16.47 -3.25 -7.89
N ARG A 111 -17.20 -2.30 -7.29
CA ARG A 111 -17.26 -0.92 -7.81
C ARG A 111 -15.93 -0.18 -7.70
N LEU A 112 -15.11 -0.44 -6.67
CA LEU A 112 -13.81 0.23 -6.54
C LEU A 112 -12.84 -0.31 -7.59
N LEU A 113 -12.78 -1.63 -7.78
CA LEU A 113 -11.95 -2.24 -8.82
C LEU A 113 -12.35 -1.77 -10.21
N ALA A 114 -13.66 -1.68 -10.49
CA ALA A 114 -14.17 -1.23 -11.79
C ALA A 114 -13.93 0.26 -12.08
N GLY A 115 -13.55 1.07 -11.08
CA GLY A 115 -13.23 2.48 -11.24
C GLY A 115 -11.84 2.85 -10.74
N LEU A 116 -10.93 1.87 -10.68
CA LEU A 116 -9.59 2.04 -10.13
C LEU A 116 -8.77 3.08 -10.92
N GLU A 117 -9.01 3.18 -12.23
CA GLU A 117 -8.36 4.12 -13.13
C GLU A 117 -8.52 5.58 -12.70
N HIS A 118 -9.61 5.91 -12.00
CA HIS A 118 -9.89 7.26 -11.51
C HIS A 118 -8.93 7.73 -10.41
N TYR A 119 -8.16 6.82 -9.80
CA TYR A 119 -7.24 7.13 -8.70
C TYR A 119 -5.78 7.19 -9.14
N LEU A 120 -5.49 6.97 -10.43
CA LEU A 120 -4.12 6.80 -10.93
C LEU A 120 -3.42 8.11 -11.28
N SER A 121 -4.16 9.07 -11.84
CA SER A 121 -3.61 10.36 -12.29
C SER A 121 -4.62 11.50 -12.19
N SER A 122 -4.13 12.73 -12.10
CA SER A 122 -4.93 13.95 -12.21
C SER A 122 -4.18 15.02 -12.99
N THR A 123 -4.86 16.12 -13.33
CA THR A 123 -4.19 17.36 -13.73
C THR A 123 -3.88 18.19 -12.49
N ASP A 124 -2.80 18.98 -12.56
CA ASP A 124 -2.57 20.00 -11.51
C ASP A 124 -3.70 21.04 -11.46
N ALA A 125 -3.73 21.85 -10.39
CA ALA A 125 -4.79 22.85 -10.18
C ALA A 125 -4.94 23.88 -11.32
N GLY A 126 -3.89 24.10 -12.10
CA GLY A 126 -3.90 25.00 -13.26
C GLY A 126 -4.26 24.33 -14.59
N GLY A 127 -4.44 23.00 -14.61
CA GLY A 127 -4.63 22.22 -15.83
C GLY A 127 -3.44 22.29 -16.79
N GLN A 128 -2.23 22.56 -16.28
CA GLN A 128 -1.00 22.71 -17.08
C GLN A 128 -0.03 21.53 -16.92
N GLY A 129 -0.32 20.60 -16.01
CA GLY A 129 0.53 19.45 -15.75
C GLY A 129 -0.27 18.17 -15.52
N LEU A 130 0.38 17.05 -15.79
CA LEU A 130 -0.10 15.70 -15.48
C LEU A 130 0.57 15.21 -14.20
N GLN A 131 -0.22 14.77 -13.22
CA GLN A 131 0.25 14.20 -11.96
C GLN A 131 -0.04 12.71 -11.94
N ILE A 132 1.01 11.87 -11.78
CA ILE A 132 0.88 10.43 -11.66
C ILE A 132 0.91 10.05 -10.17
N HIS A 133 -0.26 9.69 -9.64
CA HIS A 133 -0.45 9.32 -8.24
C HIS A 133 -0.10 7.85 -7.97
N GLN A 134 -0.47 6.93 -8.86
CA GLN A 134 -0.24 5.49 -8.67
C GLN A 134 0.49 4.92 -9.89
N TYR A 135 1.45 4.02 -9.65
CA TYR A 135 2.29 3.44 -10.68
C TYR A 135 1.74 2.10 -11.16
N VAL A 136 1.19 2.08 -12.37
CA VAL A 136 0.59 0.91 -13.00
C VAL A 136 0.92 0.94 -14.49
N THR A 137 1.14 -0.23 -15.10
CA THR A 137 1.30 -0.34 -16.56
C THR A 137 0.01 0.10 -17.27
N GLY A 138 0.13 1.01 -18.25
CA GLY A 138 -1.03 1.54 -18.95
C GLY A 138 -0.78 2.89 -19.63
N HIS A 139 -1.85 3.58 -20.03
CA HIS A 139 -1.79 4.90 -20.65
C HIS A 139 -2.49 5.94 -19.78
N TYR A 140 -1.74 6.93 -19.33
CA TYR A 140 -2.22 8.09 -18.60
C TYR A 140 -2.58 9.18 -19.60
N ARG A 141 -3.84 9.59 -19.62
CA ARG A 141 -4.37 10.61 -20.54
C ARG A 141 -4.90 11.80 -19.78
N ALA A 142 -4.60 12.99 -20.28
CA ALA A 142 -5.13 14.25 -19.75
C ALA A 142 -5.35 15.25 -20.88
N ASP A 143 -6.21 16.23 -20.62
CA ASP A 143 -6.31 17.44 -21.42
C ASP A 143 -5.60 18.57 -20.66
N LEU A 144 -4.53 19.12 -21.25
CA LEU A 144 -3.79 20.24 -20.69
C LEU A 144 -4.12 21.51 -21.47
N ALA A 145 -5.02 22.33 -20.92
CA ALA A 145 -5.50 23.56 -21.53
C ALA A 145 -6.00 23.39 -22.98
N GLY A 146 -6.87 22.41 -23.21
CA GLY A 146 -7.50 22.09 -24.49
C GLY A 146 -6.61 21.29 -25.45
N THR A 147 -5.48 20.77 -24.98
CA THR A 147 -4.58 19.92 -25.79
C THR A 147 -4.40 18.55 -25.14
N PRO A 148 -4.67 17.46 -25.85
CA PRO A 148 -4.47 16.11 -25.30
C PRO A 148 -2.99 15.82 -25.05
N VAL A 149 -2.75 15.11 -23.96
CA VAL A 149 -1.46 14.52 -23.60
C VAL A 149 -1.66 13.06 -23.23
N THR A 150 -0.78 12.20 -23.74
CA THR A 150 -0.76 10.77 -23.42
C THR A 150 0.65 10.37 -23.01
N VAL A 151 0.78 9.72 -21.84
CA VAL A 151 2.00 9.12 -21.34
C VAL A 151 1.75 7.63 -21.09
N SER A 152 2.50 6.73 -21.73
CA SER A 152 2.46 5.32 -21.40
C SER A 152 3.44 4.99 -20.28
N ALA A 153 3.08 4.02 -19.44
CA ALA A 153 3.94 3.48 -18.40
C ALA A 153 4.08 1.97 -18.54
N GLU A 154 5.27 1.48 -18.25
CA GLU A 154 5.58 0.06 -18.10
C GLU A 154 6.33 -0.14 -16.78
N THR A 155 5.83 -1.05 -15.96
CA THR A 155 6.41 -1.35 -14.64
C THR A 155 5.97 -2.71 -14.10
N ASP A 156 6.85 -3.31 -13.30
CA ASP A 156 6.56 -4.48 -12.44
C ASP A 156 6.26 -4.05 -10.99
N TYR A 157 5.90 -2.79 -10.76
CA TYR A 157 5.45 -2.28 -9.47
C TYR A 157 4.22 -3.05 -8.99
N PRO A 158 4.12 -3.48 -7.71
CA PRO A 158 4.96 -3.10 -6.57
C PRO A 158 6.15 -4.04 -6.29
N TRP A 159 6.45 -5.00 -7.17
CA TRP A 159 7.52 -5.98 -6.95
C TRP A 159 8.90 -5.42 -7.29
N HIS A 160 9.00 -4.60 -8.33
CA HIS A 160 10.18 -3.82 -8.70
C HIS A 160 9.87 -2.32 -8.75
N GLY A 161 10.86 -1.50 -8.41
CA GLY A 161 10.67 -0.05 -8.32
C GLY A 161 10.90 0.72 -9.62
N ALA A 162 11.21 0.04 -10.73
CA ALA A 162 11.44 0.67 -12.02
C ALA A 162 10.11 0.98 -12.71
N VAL A 163 9.88 2.25 -13.03
CA VAL A 163 8.72 2.76 -13.78
C VAL A 163 9.24 3.50 -15.00
N SER A 164 8.97 2.95 -16.18
CA SER A 164 9.36 3.54 -17.46
C SER A 164 8.18 4.27 -18.08
N LEU A 165 8.29 5.59 -18.20
CA LEU A 165 7.28 6.47 -18.76
C LEU A 165 7.72 6.98 -20.13
N THR A 166 6.84 6.91 -21.12
CA THR A 166 7.09 7.41 -22.48
C THR A 166 6.00 8.39 -22.87
N VAL A 167 6.39 9.60 -23.32
CA VAL A 167 5.45 10.58 -23.86
C VAL A 167 5.02 10.14 -25.26
N GLU A 168 3.73 9.90 -25.47
CA GLU A 168 3.18 9.44 -26.75
C GLU A 168 2.53 10.60 -27.52
N GLU A 169 1.80 11.46 -26.81
CA GLU A 169 1.09 12.61 -27.36
C GLU A 169 1.34 13.83 -26.48
N THR A 170 1.69 14.98 -27.08
CA THR A 170 2.07 16.20 -26.35
C THR A 170 1.98 17.45 -27.23
N PRO A 171 1.68 18.65 -26.68
CA PRO A 171 1.91 19.92 -27.37
C PRO A 171 3.39 20.08 -27.74
N ARG A 172 3.68 20.54 -28.96
CA ARG A 172 5.06 20.64 -29.50
C ARG A 172 5.82 21.90 -29.07
N GLU A 173 5.13 22.97 -28.70
CA GLU A 173 5.73 24.30 -28.55
C GLU A 173 5.54 24.90 -27.15
N ARG A 174 4.83 24.20 -26.26
CA ARG A 174 4.52 24.67 -24.91
C ARG A 174 5.09 23.71 -23.87
N PRO A 175 5.86 24.20 -22.89
CA PRO A 175 6.27 23.36 -21.79
C PRO A 175 5.07 22.93 -20.94
N TRP A 176 5.14 21.76 -20.34
CA TRP A 176 4.18 21.29 -19.35
C TRP A 176 4.88 20.41 -18.31
N THR A 177 4.24 20.26 -17.16
CA THR A 177 4.83 19.58 -16.01
C THR A 177 4.35 18.14 -15.91
N LEU A 178 5.29 17.19 -15.96
CA LEU A 178 5.05 15.82 -15.50
C LEU A 178 5.43 15.71 -14.03
N SER A 179 4.44 15.48 -13.16
CA SER A 179 4.65 15.31 -11.71
C SER A 179 4.62 13.83 -11.35
N LEU A 180 5.70 13.35 -10.75
CA LEU A 180 5.84 11.98 -10.26
C LEU A 180 5.78 11.98 -8.73
N ARG A 181 4.90 11.18 -8.14
CA ARG A 181 4.89 11.02 -6.68
C ARG A 181 6.16 10.30 -6.23
N ILE A 182 6.92 10.91 -5.34
CA ILE A 182 7.96 10.18 -4.61
C ILE A 182 7.29 9.64 -3.34
N PRO A 183 7.05 8.32 -3.23
CA PRO A 183 6.30 7.78 -2.11
C PRO A 183 7.00 8.07 -0.79
N GLN A 184 6.24 8.38 0.28
CA GLN A 184 6.82 8.70 1.59
C GLN A 184 7.76 7.60 2.13
N TRP A 185 7.47 6.33 1.83
CA TRP A 185 8.29 5.19 2.27
C TRP A 185 9.62 5.07 1.52
N CYS A 186 9.81 5.80 0.42
CA CYS A 186 10.95 5.69 -0.48
C CYS A 186 12.04 6.69 -0.10
N HIS A 187 13.12 6.20 0.51
CA HIS A 187 14.26 7.04 0.88
C HIS A 187 15.28 7.19 -0.24
N GLU A 188 15.43 6.17 -1.09
CA GLU A 188 16.34 6.16 -2.22
C GLU A 188 15.56 5.98 -3.52
N TYR A 189 15.81 6.85 -4.49
CA TYR A 189 15.20 6.88 -5.80
C TYR A 189 16.12 7.56 -6.82
N ARG A 190 15.87 7.31 -8.09
CA ARG A 190 16.57 7.99 -9.18
C ARG A 190 15.60 8.26 -10.30
N VAL A 191 15.66 9.45 -10.89
CA VAL A 191 14.88 9.80 -12.07
C VAL A 191 15.81 10.17 -13.21
N ARG A 192 15.72 9.44 -14.31
CA ARG A 192 16.42 9.75 -15.56
C ARG A 192 15.45 10.34 -16.55
N CYS A 193 15.79 11.48 -17.13
CA CYS A 193 14.94 12.22 -18.05
C CYS A 193 15.81 12.85 -19.15
N GLY A 194 15.88 12.23 -20.33
CA GLY A 194 16.90 12.54 -21.33
C GLY A 194 18.31 12.31 -20.78
N ASP A 195 19.19 13.30 -20.92
CA ASP A 195 20.57 13.25 -20.41
C ASP A 195 20.71 13.65 -18.94
N ARG A 196 19.61 14.06 -18.28
CA ARG A 196 19.62 14.48 -16.87
C ARG A 196 19.23 13.34 -15.95
N THR A 197 19.90 13.29 -14.80
CA THR A 197 19.57 12.41 -13.68
C THR A 197 19.29 13.25 -12.45
N TYR A 198 18.23 12.93 -11.73
CA TYR A 198 17.85 13.52 -10.45
C TYR A 198 17.83 12.42 -9.38
N ASP A 199 18.27 12.73 -8.17
CA ASP A 199 18.22 11.86 -6.99
C ASP A 199 17.91 12.68 -5.72
N GLN A 200 18.04 12.12 -4.52
CA GLN A 200 17.63 12.80 -3.28
C GLN A 200 18.40 14.11 -3.04
N THR A 201 19.59 14.27 -3.62
CA THR A 201 20.44 15.44 -3.38
C THR A 201 20.08 16.61 -4.29
N ASP A 202 19.71 16.31 -5.54
CA ASP A 202 19.52 17.30 -6.60
C ASP A 202 18.09 17.34 -7.15
N ALA A 203 17.17 16.51 -6.64
CA ALA A 203 15.78 16.49 -7.10
C ALA A 203 14.93 17.61 -6.47
N PRO A 204 14.12 18.33 -7.26
CA PRO A 204 13.20 19.34 -6.76
C PRO A 204 11.92 18.69 -6.19
N VAL A 205 12.07 17.82 -5.19
CA VAL A 205 10.91 17.21 -4.53
C VAL A 205 10.31 18.21 -3.55
N ALA A 206 9.09 18.63 -3.85
CA ALA A 206 8.30 19.49 -2.97
C ALA A 206 6.91 18.88 -2.78
N ASP A 207 6.46 18.78 -1.53
CA ASP A 207 5.18 18.20 -1.14
C ASP A 207 4.96 16.75 -1.63
N GLY A 208 6.08 16.00 -1.71
CA GLY A 208 6.12 14.61 -2.18
C GLY A 208 6.03 14.42 -3.70
N TRP A 209 6.20 15.50 -4.47
CA TRP A 209 6.19 15.46 -5.94
C TRP A 209 7.54 15.87 -6.51
N LEU A 210 8.07 15.04 -7.40
CA LEU A 210 9.14 15.41 -8.32
C LEU A 210 8.50 15.97 -9.59
N ARG A 211 8.77 17.24 -9.90
CA ARG A 211 8.16 17.96 -11.03
C ARG A 211 9.16 18.16 -12.15
N LEU A 212 8.84 17.64 -13.34
CA LEU A 212 9.63 17.78 -14.56
C LEU A 212 8.90 18.69 -15.54
N GLU A 213 9.28 19.97 -15.57
CA GLU A 213 8.77 20.93 -16.54
C GLU A 213 9.68 21.00 -17.77
N ARG A 214 9.15 20.63 -18.93
CA ARG A 214 9.89 20.60 -20.20
C ARG A 214 8.95 20.84 -21.37
N THR A 215 9.50 21.27 -22.51
CA THR A 215 8.84 21.09 -23.80
C THR A 215 9.10 19.66 -24.26
N TRP A 216 8.09 18.81 -24.17
CA TRP A 216 8.21 17.38 -24.46
C TRP A 216 8.01 17.08 -25.94
N ALA A 217 8.69 16.05 -26.44
CA ALA A 217 8.48 15.47 -27.76
C ALA A 217 7.94 14.03 -27.63
N PRO A 218 7.13 13.55 -28.59
CA PRO A 218 6.78 12.13 -28.66
C PRO A 218 8.05 11.25 -28.69
N GLY A 219 8.06 10.22 -27.86
CA GLY A 219 9.21 9.33 -27.65
C GLY A 219 10.15 9.76 -26.52
N ASP A 220 9.96 10.94 -25.92
CA ASP A 220 10.70 11.30 -24.72
C ASP A 220 10.42 10.31 -23.59
N ARG A 221 11.49 9.88 -22.92
CA ARG A 221 11.44 8.86 -21.88
C ARG A 221 11.85 9.41 -20.52
N VAL A 222 11.08 9.03 -19.50
CA VAL A 222 11.43 9.21 -18.09
C VAL A 222 11.49 7.85 -17.43
N VAL A 223 12.56 7.57 -16.70
CA VAL A 223 12.68 6.33 -15.90
C VAL A 223 12.81 6.73 -14.45
N LEU A 224 11.82 6.34 -13.65
CA LEU A 224 11.85 6.44 -12.19
C LEU A 224 12.27 5.09 -11.63
N GLU A 225 13.31 5.07 -10.82
CA GLU A 225 13.76 3.91 -10.05
C GLU A 225 13.49 4.20 -8.57
N LEU A 226 12.58 3.46 -7.94
CA LEU A 226 12.30 3.53 -6.51
C LEU A 226 13.04 2.41 -5.76
N GLY A 227 13.73 2.74 -4.68
CA GLY A 227 14.41 1.78 -3.81
C GLY A 227 13.39 1.01 -2.98
N LEU A 228 13.17 -0.26 -3.31
CA LEU A 228 12.24 -1.15 -2.59
C LEU A 228 12.95 -1.99 -1.52
N GLU A 229 13.73 -1.34 -0.66
CA GLU A 229 14.41 -2.04 0.44
C GLU A 229 13.38 -2.54 1.47
N PRO A 230 13.50 -3.80 1.94
CA PRO A 230 12.69 -4.27 3.05
C PRO A 230 13.08 -3.53 4.33
N ARG A 231 12.09 -3.09 5.10
CA ARG A 231 12.28 -2.30 6.32
C ARG A 231 11.48 -2.88 7.49
N LEU A 232 11.98 -2.61 8.69
CA LEU A 232 11.22 -2.79 9.92
C LEU A 232 10.57 -1.46 10.30
N THR A 233 9.25 -1.45 10.44
CA THR A 233 8.49 -0.28 10.89
C THR A 233 8.03 -0.50 12.33
N ALA A 234 8.37 0.43 13.22
CA ALA A 234 7.83 0.48 14.58
C ALA A 234 6.65 1.46 14.65
N ALA A 235 5.66 1.15 15.48
CA ALA A 235 4.58 2.08 15.78
C ALA A 235 5.04 3.20 16.73
N ASP A 236 4.25 4.26 16.80
CA ASP A 236 4.38 5.27 17.85
C ASP A 236 4.27 4.59 19.24
N PRO A 237 5.11 4.95 20.24
CA PRO A 237 5.11 4.29 21.55
C PRO A 237 3.79 4.42 22.34
N ARG A 238 2.93 5.36 21.94
CA ARG A 238 1.57 5.50 22.50
C ARG A 238 0.63 4.39 22.06
N VAL A 239 0.91 3.71 20.94
CA VAL A 239 0.18 2.51 20.51
C VAL A 239 0.60 1.34 21.39
N ASP A 240 -0.11 1.15 22.49
CA ASP A 240 0.24 0.20 23.54
C ASP A 240 0.16 -1.26 23.09
N ALA A 241 -0.83 -1.60 22.25
CA ALA A 241 -1.11 -2.94 21.76
C ALA A 241 0.05 -3.59 20.98
N VAL A 242 1.01 -2.80 20.49
CA VAL A 242 2.14 -3.26 19.67
C VAL A 242 3.50 -2.82 20.20
N ARG A 243 3.58 -2.46 21.49
CA ARG A 243 4.86 -2.11 22.12
C ARG A 243 5.84 -3.28 22.05
N GLY A 244 7.04 -3.00 21.57
CA GLY A 244 8.09 -4.01 21.36
C GLY A 244 7.90 -4.86 20.11
N CYS A 245 6.87 -4.58 19.29
CA CYS A 245 6.65 -5.23 18.01
C CYS A 245 7.16 -4.35 16.86
N VAL A 246 7.45 -5.00 15.73
CA VAL A 246 7.78 -4.36 14.45
C VAL A 246 6.96 -5.01 13.34
N ALA A 247 6.58 -4.22 12.34
CA ALA A 247 6.05 -4.73 11.08
C ALA A 247 7.17 -4.82 10.04
N ILE A 248 7.08 -5.77 9.12
CA ILE A 248 7.94 -5.85 7.95
C ILE A 248 7.21 -5.16 6.78
N GLU A 249 7.88 -4.27 6.09
CA GLU A 249 7.33 -3.60 4.90
C GLU A 249 8.37 -3.62 3.76
N ARG A 250 7.92 -3.68 2.52
CA ARG A 250 8.78 -3.50 1.33
C ARG A 250 8.00 -2.74 0.27
N GLY A 251 8.52 -1.58 -0.12
CA GLY A 251 7.74 -0.67 -0.97
C GLY A 251 6.41 -0.30 -0.30
N PRO A 252 5.27 -0.38 -1.02
CA PRO A 252 3.94 -0.12 -0.47
C PRO A 252 3.33 -1.30 0.30
N LEU A 253 3.98 -2.47 0.29
CA LEU A 253 3.44 -3.70 0.84
C LEU A 253 3.83 -3.87 2.32
N VAL A 254 2.83 -4.16 3.14
CA VAL A 254 2.97 -4.62 4.52
C VAL A 254 2.93 -6.15 4.50
N TYR A 255 3.92 -6.77 5.13
CA TYR A 255 4.06 -8.23 5.19
C TYR A 255 3.45 -8.79 6.47
N CYS A 256 3.08 -10.07 6.42
CA CYS A 256 2.65 -10.85 7.57
C CYS A 256 3.41 -12.18 7.63
N LEU A 257 3.28 -12.87 8.77
CA LEU A 257 3.68 -14.26 8.92
C LEU A 257 2.41 -15.12 8.93
N GLU A 258 2.40 -16.22 8.18
CA GLU A 258 1.30 -17.17 8.17
C GLU A 258 1.76 -18.55 8.66
N GLN A 259 0.87 -19.27 9.35
CA GLN A 259 1.21 -20.55 9.99
C GLN A 259 1.67 -21.62 8.98
N VAL A 260 1.21 -21.53 7.73
CA VAL A 260 1.56 -22.47 6.66
C VAL A 260 3.07 -22.46 6.34
N ASP A 261 3.74 -21.31 6.49
CA ASP A 261 5.18 -21.15 6.29
C ASP A 261 6.00 -21.46 7.56
N HIS A 262 5.31 -21.62 8.69
CA HIS A 262 5.88 -21.78 10.02
C HIS A 262 5.28 -22.99 10.75
N PRO A 263 5.62 -24.23 10.30
CA PRO A 263 5.06 -25.45 10.89
C PRO A 263 5.29 -25.50 12.42
N GLY A 264 4.30 -26.04 13.13
CA GLY A 264 4.29 -26.10 14.60
C GLY A 264 3.68 -24.89 15.32
N GLY A 265 3.10 -23.92 14.60
CA GLY A 265 2.38 -22.78 15.21
C GLY A 265 3.29 -21.82 15.99
N GLY A 266 2.70 -21.10 16.93
CA GLY A 266 3.41 -20.19 17.83
C GLY A 266 3.93 -18.93 17.14
N LEU A 267 3.15 -18.37 16.20
CA LEU A 267 3.51 -17.10 15.55
C LEU A 267 3.64 -15.96 16.55
N ASP A 268 2.81 -15.96 17.60
CA ASP A 268 2.84 -14.98 18.69
C ASP A 268 4.15 -15.02 19.52
N ASP A 269 4.93 -16.09 19.40
CA ASP A 269 6.22 -16.27 20.06
C ASP A 269 7.41 -15.99 19.15
N VAL A 270 7.18 -15.59 17.89
CA VAL A 270 8.26 -15.21 16.98
C VAL A 270 8.89 -13.90 17.44
N VAL A 271 10.21 -13.93 17.61
CA VAL A 271 11.03 -12.77 17.92
C VAL A 271 11.99 -12.56 16.76
N ILE A 272 11.84 -11.44 16.06
CA ILE A 272 12.74 -11.02 14.99
C ILE A 272 14.05 -10.49 15.59
N ASP A 273 15.18 -10.92 15.03
CA ASP A 273 16.48 -10.33 15.32
C ASP A 273 16.67 -9.08 14.45
N THR A 274 16.47 -7.92 15.06
CA THR A 274 16.51 -6.62 14.36
C THR A 274 17.92 -6.17 14.00
N ALA A 275 18.97 -6.86 14.47
CA ALA A 275 20.35 -6.56 14.10
C ALA A 275 20.77 -7.23 12.78
N HIS A 276 19.99 -8.21 12.30
CA HIS A 276 20.26 -8.90 11.04
C HIS A 276 19.44 -8.29 9.89
N PRO A 277 20.03 -8.13 8.69
CA PRO A 277 19.32 -7.58 7.54
C PRO A 277 18.21 -8.52 7.08
N LEU A 278 17.15 -7.92 6.54
CA LEU A 278 16.06 -8.64 5.89
C LEU A 278 16.48 -9.11 4.49
N ALA A 279 16.17 -10.35 4.15
CA ALA A 279 16.43 -10.90 2.82
C ALA A 279 15.15 -10.90 1.97
N VAL A 280 15.29 -10.71 0.66
CA VAL A 280 14.18 -10.67 -0.30
C VAL A 280 14.30 -11.83 -1.28
N LYS A 281 13.18 -12.51 -1.56
CA LYS A 281 13.14 -13.59 -2.55
C LYS A 281 11.86 -13.53 -3.39
N HIS A 282 12.01 -13.42 -4.70
CA HIS A 282 10.88 -13.55 -5.61
C HIS A 282 10.46 -15.03 -5.74
N ARG A 283 9.14 -15.28 -5.69
CA ARG A 283 8.49 -16.60 -5.70
C ARG A 283 7.34 -16.60 -6.72
N PRO A 284 7.64 -16.86 -8.01
CA PRO A 284 6.61 -16.86 -9.07
C PRO A 284 5.59 -18.00 -8.89
N ASP A 285 5.95 -19.03 -8.13
CA ASP A 285 5.15 -20.23 -7.87
C ASP A 285 4.21 -20.11 -6.66
N LEU A 286 4.28 -19.00 -5.90
CA LEU A 286 3.51 -18.79 -4.68
C LEU A 286 2.49 -17.66 -4.88
N LEU A 287 1.22 -17.92 -4.56
CA LEU A 287 0.14 -16.91 -4.51
C LEU A 287 0.04 -16.03 -5.78
N GLY A 288 0.21 -16.62 -6.97
CA GLY A 288 0.15 -15.89 -8.24
C GLY A 288 1.41 -15.08 -8.58
N GLY A 289 2.50 -15.26 -7.83
CA GLY A 289 3.78 -14.61 -8.06
C GLY A 289 4.01 -13.44 -7.10
N VAL A 290 4.68 -13.72 -5.99
CA VAL A 290 4.92 -12.74 -4.92
C VAL A 290 6.40 -12.59 -4.62
N THR A 291 6.77 -11.48 -3.99
CA THR A 291 8.10 -11.32 -3.41
C THR A 291 8.02 -11.53 -1.90
N THR A 292 8.69 -12.54 -1.36
CA THR A 292 8.73 -12.81 0.08
C THR A 292 9.88 -12.07 0.76
N VAL A 293 9.72 -11.77 2.05
CA VAL A 293 10.78 -11.24 2.91
C VAL A 293 11.11 -12.27 3.99
N VAL A 294 12.39 -12.52 4.22
CA VAL A 294 12.89 -13.46 5.23
C VAL A 294 13.64 -12.68 6.29
N ALA A 295 13.22 -12.83 7.54
CA ALA A 295 13.87 -12.26 8.70
C ALA A 295 14.53 -13.37 9.53
N THR A 296 15.72 -13.09 10.08
CA THR A 296 16.32 -13.96 11.08
C THR A 296 15.61 -13.74 12.41
N GLY A 297 15.39 -14.80 13.17
CA GLY A 297 14.70 -14.73 14.44
C GLY A 297 14.70 -16.05 15.17
N ARG A 298 13.97 -16.09 16.29
CA ARG A 298 13.79 -17.29 17.10
C ARG A 298 12.36 -17.34 17.64
N ARG A 299 11.93 -18.51 18.10
CA ARG A 299 10.73 -18.62 18.93
C ARG A 299 11.10 -18.43 20.39
N ARG A 300 10.33 -17.61 21.11
CA ARG A 300 10.42 -17.50 22.57
C ARG A 300 9.97 -18.84 23.18
N ALA A 301 10.69 -19.30 24.19
CA ALA A 301 10.23 -20.42 25.00
C ALA A 301 9.09 -19.94 25.90
N VAL A 302 7.89 -20.49 25.72
CA VAL A 302 6.75 -20.23 26.61
C VAL A 302 6.93 -21.09 27.86
N PRO A 303 7.05 -20.48 29.06
CA PRO A 303 7.17 -21.24 30.30
C PRO A 303 5.88 -22.02 30.57
N ASP A 304 5.99 -23.22 31.16
CA ASP A 304 4.82 -23.86 31.78
C ASP A 304 4.34 -22.97 32.93
N THR A 305 3.14 -22.42 32.79
CA THR A 305 2.51 -21.54 33.79
C THR A 305 1.69 -22.32 34.82
N GLY A 306 1.56 -23.65 34.69
CA GLY A 306 0.64 -24.42 35.52
C GLY A 306 -0.80 -23.93 35.34
N TRP A 307 -1.64 -24.09 36.37
CA TRP A 307 -3.06 -23.71 36.31
C TRP A 307 -3.31 -22.19 36.42
N TRP A 308 -2.34 -21.44 36.95
CA TRP A 308 -2.46 -20.00 37.21
C TRP A 308 -1.58 -19.22 36.22
N PRO A 309 -2.16 -18.38 35.34
CA PRO A 309 -1.43 -17.82 34.20
C PRO A 309 -0.55 -16.61 34.55
N TYR A 310 -0.59 -16.10 35.79
CA TYR A 310 0.20 -14.94 36.21
C TYR A 310 1.37 -15.37 37.10
N ARG A 311 2.54 -14.75 36.91
CA ARG A 311 3.73 -14.93 37.76
C ARG A 311 4.04 -13.67 38.55
#